data_AF-A0A2V4GT18-F1
#
_entry.id   AF-A0A2V4GT18-F1
#
_cell.length_a   1.000
_cell.length_b   1.000
_cell.length_c   1.000
_cell.angle_alpha   90.00
_cell.angle_beta   90.00
_cell.angle_gamma   90.00
#
_symmetry.space_group_name_H-M   'P 1'
#
loop_
_entity.id
_entity.type
_entity.pdbx_description
1 polymer ?
#
loop_
_entity_poly.entity_id
_entity_poly.type
_entity_poly.pdbx_seq_one_letter_code
_entity_poly.pdbx_strand_id
1 'polypeptide(L)' 'MSKTMSIVLASGTIDKIAAAGVITSGAVANGIDVNIFVTFWA' A
#
# COMPACT_ATOMS: atom_id res chain seq x y z
N MET A 1 9.01 17.75 -7.46
CA MET A 1 9.39 16.44 -6.86
C MET A 1 8.13 15.58 -6.86
N SER A 2 8.11 14.45 -7.60
CA SER A 2 7.01 13.48 -7.46
C SER A 2 7.08 12.89 -6.05
N LYS A 3 5.94 12.73 -5.38
CA LYS A 3 5.89 12.06 -4.07
C LYS A 3 5.73 10.56 -4.31
N THR A 4 6.54 9.76 -3.64
CA THR A 4 6.52 8.29 -3.78
C THR A 4 6.28 7.65 -2.42
N MET A 5 5.47 6.60 -2.39
CA MET A 5 5.17 5.81 -1.19
C MET A 5 5.48 4.33 -1.45
N SER A 6 6.17 3.68 -0.52
CA SER A 6 6.44 2.24 -0.59
C SER A 6 5.76 1.53 0.57
N ILE A 7 5.03 0.45 0.27
CA ILE A 7 4.34 -0.39 1.26
C ILE A 7 4.91 -1.80 1.17
N VAL A 8 5.41 -2.32 2.29
CA VAL A 8 5.72 -3.75 2.43
C VAL A 8 4.51 -4.44 3.05
N LEU A 9 3.75 -5.17 2.25
CA LEU A 9 2.60 -5.94 2.71
C LEU A 9 3.07 -7.33 3.14
N ALA A 10 3.33 -7.50 4.42
CA ALA A 10 3.81 -8.76 4.99
C ALA A 10 2.71 -9.61 5.65
N SER A 11 1.54 -9.02 5.95
CA SER A 11 0.44 -9.68 6.66
C SER A 11 -0.71 -10.02 5.71
N GLY A 12 -1.21 -11.26 5.78
CA GLY A 12 -2.35 -11.73 4.96
C GLY A 12 -3.71 -11.67 5.64
N THR A 13 -3.82 -11.11 6.84
CA THR A 13 -5.13 -10.96 7.48
C THR A 13 -5.92 -9.84 6.81
N ILE A 14 -7.22 -10.07 6.61
CA ILE A 14 -8.07 -9.22 5.76
C ILE A 14 -8.11 -7.76 6.23
N ASP A 15 -8.05 -7.52 7.53
CA ASP A 15 -8.00 -6.18 8.13
C ASP A 15 -6.78 -5.38 7.67
N LYS A 16 -5.62 -6.02 7.55
CA LYS A 16 -4.37 -5.37 7.13
C LYS A 16 -4.28 -5.19 5.62
N ILE A 17 -4.77 -6.17 4.86
CA ILE A 17 -4.88 -6.04 3.39
C ILE A 17 -5.83 -4.90 3.05
N ALA A 18 -7.00 -4.83 3.71
CA ALA A 18 -7.96 -3.76 3.50
C ALA A 18 -7.39 -2.38 3.86
N ALA A 19 -6.68 -2.27 4.99
CA ALA A 19 -6.01 -1.03 5.38
C ALA A 19 -4.97 -0.58 4.34
N ALA A 20 -4.14 -1.50 3.83
CA ALA A 20 -3.17 -1.21 2.77
C ALA A 20 -3.86 -0.74 1.47
N GLY A 21 -5.00 -1.33 1.14
CA GLY A 21 -5.83 -0.90 0.01
C GLY A 21 -6.38 0.52 0.16
N VAL A 22 -6.91 0.87 1.34
CA VAL A 22 -7.40 2.22 1.64
C VAL A 22 -6.28 3.26 1.54
N ILE A 23 -5.13 2.99 2.14
CA ILE A 23 -3.96 3.88 2.10
C ILE A 23 -3.47 4.08 0.66
N THR A 24 -3.32 2.98 -0.09
CA THR A 24 -2.90 3.02 -1.50
C THR A 24 -3.85 3.86 -2.34
N SER A 25 -5.16 3.64 -2.19
CA SER A 25 -6.18 4.36 -2.95
C SER A 25 -6.13 5.87 -2.67
N GLY A 26 -5.99 6.25 -1.39
CA GLY A 26 -5.83 7.67 -1.00
C GLY A 26 -4.53 8.28 -1.51
N ALA A 27 -3.42 7.54 -1.46
CA ALA A 27 -2.13 8.01 -1.95
C ALA A 27 -2.18 8.27 -3.47
N VAL A 28 -2.70 7.33 -4.25
CA VAL A 28 -2.89 7.49 -5.70
C VAL A 28 -3.80 8.68 -6.02
N ALA A 29 -4.90 8.84 -5.28
CA ALA A 29 -5.80 9.99 -5.45
C ALA A 29 -5.13 11.35 -5.18
N ASN A 30 -4.05 11.38 -4.40
CA ASN A 30 -3.24 12.58 -4.12
C ASN A 30 -2.05 12.74 -5.09
N GLY A 31 -1.99 11.96 -6.17
CA GLY A 31 -0.89 11.99 -7.13
C GLY A 31 0.44 11.49 -6.55
N ILE A 32 0.38 10.58 -5.58
CA ILE A 32 1.54 9.88 -5.03
C ILE A 32 1.71 8.56 -5.78
N ASP A 33 2.91 8.33 -6.31
CA ASP A 33 3.28 7.05 -6.93
C ASP A 33 3.45 5.99 -5.83
N VAL A 34 2.71 4.88 -5.89
CA VAL A 34 2.74 3.84 -4.85
C VAL A 34 3.39 2.56 -5.37
N ASN A 35 4.40 2.08 -4.64
CA ASN A 35 5.03 0.77 -4.84
C ASN A 35 4.63 -0.18 -3.72
N ILE A 36 4.02 -1.31 -4.07
CA ILE A 36 3.65 -2.35 -3.10
C ILE A 36 4.55 -3.56 -3.30
N PHE A 37 5.23 -3.98 -2.24
CA PHE A 37 5.98 -5.22 -2.18
C PHE A 37 5.24 -6.21 -1.28
N VAL A 38 4.70 -7.27 -1.88
CA VAL A 38 3.97 -8.34 -1.19
C VAL A 38 4.96 -9.44 -0.79
N THR A 39 4.91 -9.87 0.48
CA THR A 39 5.85 -10.86 1.00
C THR A 39 5.26 -11.64 2.19
N PHE A 40 5.91 -12.75 2.54
CA PHE A 40 5.54 -13.66 3.63
C PHE A 40 4.11 -14.18 3.56
N TRP A 41 3.21 -13.60 4.36
CA TRP A 41 1.87 -14.12 4.62
C TRP A 41 0.78 -13.46 3.80
N ALA A 42 1.12 -12.38 3.09
CA ALA A 42 0.21 -11.58 2.28
C ALA A 42 0.00 -12.14 0.88
#